data_AF-A0AAE3LV60-F1
#
_entry.id   AF-A0AAE3LV60-F1
#
_cell.length_a   1.000
_cell.length_b   1.000
_cell.length_c   1.000
_cell.angle_alpha   90.00
_cell.angle_beta   90.00
_cell.angle_gamma   90.00
#
_symmetry.space_group_name_H-M   'P 1'
#
loop_
_entity.id
_entity.type
_entity.pdbx_description
1 polymer ?
#
loop_
_entity_poly.entity_id
_entity_poly.type
_entity_poly.pdbx_seq_one_letter_code
_entity_poly.pdbx_strand_id
1 'polypeptide(L)'
;MLRRFIAALCVVPWALAIAGAGWLCIQRFPPSGTVVFDLPFDGSSAWMDPFLPAERTTSPGVQEGGWRGQRILQDPVYSSARVPGTYGSMEIQVDFRPNDQHLIELGVLRDDASLSFEFQPMWFEPLQSHEWVSASSNDKTGYVRSGSSKDILSTSQFNTLAIWYASSVQPMLQDATSTPRTTTISLRGSLDIWAVPANGKISFTFKLQDSNRKQGRDAVVLQILREDEVITSTAVGIGGSRDATMGTVVEQTISADVRDAGVYRVRVVADDDVFIRSIATDVSRWVIGPRLSFGDTVGYATTSQPGIAWTDSRHFTLETRHREGMQTVRIGDGDVNVNATHRVFRFDRTDGKTTPQRVDVPAGDLRMIGDGFFSLTPEAFFVPQPRRVTVFTDLEREGIVGVVTPYERPIALGDGWYRATLRFALDPTRDHVRFALSAPGVLEYKTAVDLRRVRLTYTRPPLSPSEWLRVLRMEAANAWRRLRSSL
;
A
#
# COMPACT_ATOMS: atom_id res chain seq x y z
N MET A 1 -23.37 13.55 72.73
CA MET A 1 -22.14 13.55 71.91
C MET A 1 -21.80 12.18 71.34
N LEU A 2 -21.82 11.10 72.12
CA LEU A 2 -21.44 9.74 71.68
C LEU A 2 -22.17 9.24 70.40
N ARG A 3 -23.49 9.46 70.28
CA ARG A 3 -24.25 9.09 69.07
C ARG A 3 -23.79 9.82 67.80
N ARG A 4 -23.43 11.11 67.91
CA ARG A 4 -22.92 11.89 66.77
C ARG A 4 -21.51 11.44 66.38
N PHE A 5 -20.69 11.05 67.36
CA PHE A 5 -19.35 10.51 67.13
C PHE A 5 -19.38 9.14 66.43
N ILE A 6 -20.23 8.21 66.90
CA ILE A 6 -20.40 6.89 66.26
C ILE A 6 -20.94 7.04 64.83
N ALA A 7 -21.93 7.92 64.61
CA ALA A 7 -22.45 8.19 63.27
C ALA A 7 -21.37 8.74 62.33
N ALA A 8 -20.55 9.68 62.79
CA ALA A 8 -19.43 10.20 62.00
C ALA A 8 -18.41 9.10 61.65
N LEU A 9 -18.08 8.23 62.59
CA LEU A 9 -17.11 7.15 62.41
C LEU A 9 -17.60 6.10 61.39
N CYS A 10 -18.91 5.89 61.27
CA CYS A 10 -19.50 5.07 60.22
C CYS A 10 -19.58 5.76 58.86
N VAL A 11 -19.80 7.08 58.80
CA VAL A 11 -20.00 7.82 57.53
C VAL A 11 -18.67 8.12 56.82
N VAL A 12 -17.60 8.42 57.58
CA VAL A 12 -16.31 8.83 57.01
C VAL A 12 -15.71 7.81 56.04
N PRO A 13 -15.65 6.49 56.35
CA PRO A 13 -15.12 5.49 55.41
C PRO A 13 -15.89 5.43 54.09
N TRP A 14 -17.22 5.55 54.13
CA TRP A 14 -18.05 5.57 52.93
C TRP A 14 -17.86 6.84 52.10
N ALA A 15 -17.76 7.99 52.76
CA ALA A 15 -17.47 9.25 52.08
C ALA A 15 -16.10 9.21 51.38
N LEU A 16 -15.07 8.66 52.04
CA LEU A 16 -13.75 8.45 51.46
C LEU A 16 -13.79 7.45 50.29
N ALA A 17 -14.53 6.36 50.41
CA ALA A 17 -14.68 5.38 49.34
C ALA A 17 -15.39 5.97 48.12
N ILE A 18 -16.46 6.75 48.31
CA ILE A 18 -17.17 7.45 47.23
C ILE A 18 -16.28 8.50 46.59
N ALA A 19 -15.55 9.29 47.39
CA ALA A 19 -14.61 10.27 46.87
C ALA A 19 -13.48 9.59 46.06
N GLY A 20 -12.94 8.47 46.55
CA GLY A 20 -11.96 7.67 45.84
C GLY A 20 -12.50 7.07 44.53
N ALA A 21 -13.70 6.50 44.55
CA ALA A 21 -14.37 6.00 43.35
C ALA A 21 -14.65 7.12 42.34
N GLY A 22 -15.15 8.27 42.80
CA GLY A 22 -15.38 9.45 41.97
C GLY A 22 -14.08 9.96 41.35
N TRP A 23 -12.99 10.02 42.12
CA TRP A 23 -11.68 10.37 41.62
C TRP A 23 -11.17 9.39 40.57
N LEU A 24 -11.29 8.08 40.79
CA LEU A 24 -10.94 7.05 39.79
C LEU A 24 -11.80 7.16 38.52
N CYS A 25 -13.10 7.44 38.65
CA CYS A 25 -14.00 7.68 37.53
C CYS A 25 -13.58 8.91 36.73
N ILE A 26 -13.17 10.01 37.40
CA ILE A 26 -12.67 11.22 36.73
C ILE A 26 -11.34 10.94 36.02
N GLN A 27 -10.43 10.19 36.64
CA GLN A 27 -9.17 9.80 36.02
C GLN A 27 -9.39 8.91 34.79
N ARG A 28 -10.37 8.00 34.83
CA ARG A 28 -10.68 7.08 33.72
C ARG A 28 -11.49 7.75 32.61
N PHE A 29 -12.39 8.66 32.98
CA PHE A 29 -13.31 9.36 32.08
C PHE A 29 -13.23 10.87 32.35
N PRO A 30 -12.13 11.52 31.96
CA PRO A 30 -11.96 12.94 32.25
C PRO A 30 -13.06 13.74 31.52
N PRO A 31 -13.70 14.71 32.20
CA PRO A 31 -14.70 15.58 31.60
C PRO A 31 -14.17 16.37 30.39
N SER A 32 -12.85 16.63 30.35
CA SER A 32 -12.17 17.27 29.22
C SER A 32 -12.21 16.45 27.94
N GLY A 33 -12.49 15.14 28.03
CA GLY A 33 -12.48 14.24 26.88
C GLY A 33 -11.08 13.88 26.39
N THR A 34 -10.02 14.18 27.12
CA THR A 34 -8.64 13.86 26.72
C THR A 34 -7.95 13.00 27.78
N VAL A 35 -7.36 11.88 27.35
CA VAL A 35 -6.50 11.02 28.18
C VAL A 35 -5.16 10.83 27.49
N VAL A 36 -4.09 10.94 28.26
CA VAL A 36 -2.71 10.78 27.77
C VAL A 36 -2.05 9.63 28.53
N PHE A 37 -1.48 8.68 27.79
CA PHE A 37 -0.58 7.66 28.32
C PHE A 37 0.80 7.84 27.77
N ASP A 38 1.78 7.70 28.66
CA ASP A 38 3.18 7.88 28.35
C ASP A 38 3.92 6.59 28.66
N LEU A 39 4.41 5.93 27.61
CA LEU A 39 4.75 4.52 27.63
C LEU A 39 6.25 4.37 27.29
N PRO A 40 7.11 4.24 28.31
CA PRO A 40 8.47 3.79 28.08
C PRO A 40 8.45 2.32 27.64
N PHE A 41 9.25 1.95 26.64
CA PHE A 41 9.40 0.55 26.20
C PHE A 41 10.34 -0.23 27.13
N ASP A 42 10.02 -0.29 28.41
CA ASP A 42 10.82 -0.96 29.42
C ASP A 42 10.16 -2.19 30.03
N GLY A 43 9.05 -2.63 29.43
CA GLY A 43 8.30 -3.81 29.80
C GLY A 43 7.26 -3.57 30.91
N SER A 44 7.16 -2.38 31.48
CA SER A 44 6.19 -2.10 32.56
C SER A 44 4.85 -1.51 32.10
N SER A 45 4.68 -1.26 30.80
CA SER A 45 3.45 -0.66 30.26
C SER A 45 2.25 -1.60 30.39
N ALA A 46 1.21 -1.15 31.08
CA ALA A 46 -0.09 -1.85 31.16
C ALA A 46 -1.09 -1.43 30.05
N TRP A 47 -0.69 -0.50 29.19
CA TRP A 47 -1.59 0.16 28.22
C TRP A 47 -1.28 -0.17 26.77
N MET A 48 -0.04 -0.56 26.49
CA MET A 48 0.40 -1.01 25.18
C MET A 48 1.37 -2.17 25.37
N ASP A 49 1.13 -3.23 24.61
CA ASP A 49 2.02 -4.38 24.54
C ASP A 49 3.30 -4.02 23.78
N PRO A 50 4.45 -4.66 24.09
CA PRO A 50 5.64 -4.52 23.25
C PRO A 50 5.35 -4.96 21.82
N PHE A 51 6.17 -4.51 20.87
CA PHE A 51 6.06 -4.99 19.50
C PHE A 51 6.48 -6.46 19.43
N LEU A 52 5.72 -7.22 18.65
CA LEU A 52 5.83 -8.67 18.46
C LEU A 52 5.80 -8.99 16.95
N PRO A 53 6.28 -10.17 16.52
CA PRO A 53 6.76 -11.28 17.34
C PRO A 53 8.21 -11.09 17.81
N ALA A 54 8.63 -11.88 18.81
CA ALA A 54 9.91 -11.72 19.49
C ALA A 54 11.12 -12.08 18.61
N GLU A 55 10.93 -12.84 17.53
CA GLU A 55 11.96 -13.15 16.54
C GLU A 55 12.31 -11.93 15.68
N ARG A 56 11.42 -10.93 15.63
CA ARG A 56 11.56 -9.71 14.84
C ARG A 56 11.99 -8.50 15.66
N THR A 57 12.12 -8.66 16.98
CA THR A 57 12.38 -7.57 17.91
C THR A 57 13.33 -8.00 19.02
N THR A 58 13.98 -7.05 19.68
CA THR A 58 14.58 -7.33 20.99
C THR A 58 13.51 -7.30 22.07
N SER A 59 13.82 -7.86 23.24
CA SER A 59 12.96 -7.67 24.42
C SER A 59 12.95 -6.19 24.83
N PRO A 60 11.81 -5.62 25.27
CA PRO A 60 11.79 -4.27 25.81
C PRO A 60 12.68 -4.17 27.06
N GLY A 61 13.35 -3.04 27.27
CA GLY A 61 14.27 -2.85 28.39
C GLY A 61 15.57 -2.17 28.00
N VAL A 62 16.64 -2.42 28.75
CA VAL A 62 17.98 -1.87 28.46
C VAL A 62 18.56 -2.62 27.25
N GLN A 63 18.93 -1.86 26.22
CA GLN A 63 19.46 -2.36 24.96
C GLN A 63 20.98 -2.24 24.92
N GLU A 64 21.58 -2.84 23.89
CA GLU A 64 22.99 -2.61 23.57
C GLU A 64 23.24 -1.10 23.35
N GLY A 65 24.27 -0.56 24.02
CA GLY A 65 24.55 0.88 24.07
C GLY A 65 23.85 1.62 25.22
N GLY A 66 23.14 0.93 26.12
CA GLY A 66 22.66 1.47 27.40
C GLY A 66 21.38 2.32 27.33
N TRP A 67 20.80 2.51 26.14
CA TRP A 67 19.49 3.14 26.00
C TRP A 67 18.38 2.14 26.40
N ARG A 68 17.22 2.67 26.78
CA ARG A 68 16.06 1.87 27.21
C ARG A 68 14.97 1.95 26.15
N GLY A 69 14.51 0.79 25.67
CA GLY A 69 13.45 0.69 24.69
C GLY A 69 13.38 -0.69 24.04
N GLN A 70 12.98 -0.76 22.77
CA GLN A 70 12.88 -1.97 21.97
C GLN A 70 13.45 -1.72 20.57
N ARG A 71 14.20 -2.68 20.03
CA ARG A 71 14.75 -2.62 18.66
C ARG A 71 13.97 -3.54 17.74
N ILE A 72 13.64 -3.04 16.54
CA ILE A 72 12.97 -3.78 15.47
C ILE A 72 14.03 -4.20 14.44
N LEU A 73 14.06 -5.50 14.15
CA LEU A 73 15.07 -6.14 13.29
C LEU A 73 14.47 -6.74 12.01
N GLN A 74 13.15 -6.95 12.00
CA GLN A 74 12.41 -7.53 10.88
C GLN A 74 11.02 -6.90 10.77
N ASP A 75 10.44 -7.00 9.58
CA ASP A 75 9.16 -6.40 9.20
C ASP A 75 8.13 -7.47 8.81
N PRO A 76 6.82 -7.26 9.06
CA PRO A 76 6.23 -6.25 9.95
C PRO A 76 6.26 -6.70 11.43
N VAL A 77 6.07 -5.74 12.34
CA VAL A 77 5.83 -6.01 13.76
C VAL A 77 4.52 -5.40 14.23
N TYR A 78 3.90 -6.02 15.21
CA TYR A 78 2.56 -5.70 15.68
C TYR A 78 2.57 -5.38 17.17
N SER A 79 1.68 -4.50 17.58
CA SER A 79 1.42 -4.21 18.99
C SER A 79 -0.08 -3.97 19.19
N SER A 80 -0.54 -3.98 20.42
CA SER A 80 -1.91 -3.64 20.79
C SER A 80 -1.86 -2.59 21.89
N ALA A 81 -2.67 -1.52 21.78
CA ALA A 81 -2.94 -0.63 22.90
C ALA A 81 -4.40 -0.74 23.33
N ARG A 82 -4.61 -0.64 24.64
CA ARG A 82 -5.93 -0.59 25.24
C ARG A 82 -6.52 0.81 25.12
N VAL A 83 -7.74 0.89 24.62
CA VAL A 83 -8.53 2.12 24.59
C VAL A 83 -9.21 2.31 25.95
N PRO A 84 -9.03 3.46 26.63
CA PRO A 84 -9.57 3.64 27.98
C PRO A 84 -11.12 3.75 28.05
N GLY A 85 -11.79 3.95 26.92
CA GLY A 85 -13.25 4.06 26.81
C GLY A 85 -13.68 4.46 25.40
N THR A 86 -14.82 5.13 25.27
CA THR A 86 -15.33 5.61 23.97
C THR A 86 -14.61 6.89 23.53
N TYR A 87 -13.64 6.78 22.64
CA TYR A 87 -12.91 7.90 22.03
C TYR A 87 -13.06 7.90 20.52
N GLY A 88 -13.07 9.08 19.90
CA GLY A 88 -13.27 9.23 18.45
C GLY A 88 -11.98 9.31 17.67
N SER A 89 -10.88 9.69 18.32
CA SER A 89 -9.55 9.71 17.69
C SER A 89 -8.43 9.48 18.70
N MET A 90 -7.26 9.16 18.16
CA MET A 90 -6.02 9.00 18.90
C MET A 90 -4.87 9.66 18.15
N GLU A 91 -4.06 10.40 18.88
CA GLU A 91 -2.74 10.87 18.46
C GLU A 91 -1.68 9.93 19.05
N ILE A 92 -0.76 9.47 18.23
CA ILE A 92 0.38 8.63 18.63
C ILE A 92 1.65 9.46 18.40
N GLN A 93 2.42 9.68 19.46
CA GLN A 93 3.78 10.21 19.34
C GLN A 93 4.76 9.07 19.56
N VAL A 94 5.69 8.86 18.63
CA VAL A 94 6.69 7.79 18.70
C VAL A 94 8.08 8.42 18.73
N ASP A 95 8.84 8.14 19.77
CA ASP A 95 10.28 8.44 19.82
C ASP A 95 11.04 7.25 19.21
N PHE A 96 11.65 7.46 18.06
CA PHE A 96 12.36 6.42 17.31
C PHE A 96 13.72 6.88 16.79
N ARG A 97 14.58 5.92 16.44
CA ARG A 97 15.82 6.14 15.69
C ARG A 97 15.88 5.13 14.54
N PRO A 98 16.02 5.56 13.28
CA PRO A 98 15.85 4.69 12.11
C PRO A 98 17.02 3.74 11.84
N ASN A 99 18.22 3.96 12.39
CA ASN A 99 19.48 3.24 12.09
C ASN A 99 19.57 2.75 10.63
N ASP A 100 19.80 3.69 9.72
CA ASP A 100 19.91 3.47 8.27
C ASP A 100 18.64 2.92 7.58
N GLN A 101 17.50 2.82 8.28
CA GLN A 101 16.21 2.50 7.67
C GLN A 101 15.65 3.69 6.89
N HIS A 102 15.44 3.49 5.58
CA HIS A 102 15.01 4.57 4.68
C HIS A 102 13.53 4.92 4.81
N LEU A 103 12.66 3.93 5.07
CA LEU A 103 11.21 4.10 5.10
C LEU A 103 10.59 3.41 6.31
N ILE A 104 9.77 4.14 7.07
CA ILE A 104 9.03 3.61 8.22
C ILE A 104 7.60 4.14 8.19
N GLU A 105 6.64 3.24 8.39
CA GLU A 105 5.21 3.51 8.45
C GLU A 105 4.62 2.92 9.73
N LEU A 106 3.57 3.54 10.26
CA LEU A 106 2.78 2.98 11.35
C LEU A 106 1.32 2.90 10.91
N GLY A 107 0.75 1.71 11.03
CA GLY A 107 -0.63 1.44 10.64
C GLY A 107 -1.50 1.07 11.83
N VAL A 108 -2.78 1.43 11.72
CA VAL A 108 -3.85 1.01 12.64
C VAL A 108 -4.79 0.04 11.92
N LEU A 109 -5.11 -1.07 12.57
CA LEU A 109 -6.04 -2.06 12.02
C LEU A 109 -7.44 -1.48 11.84
N ARG A 110 -7.96 -1.49 10.61
CA ARG A 110 -9.31 -1.02 10.26
C ARG A 110 -10.31 -2.15 10.21
N ASP A 111 -9.94 -3.25 9.58
CA ASP A 111 -10.82 -4.41 9.43
C ASP A 111 -10.15 -5.67 9.98
N ASP A 112 -10.75 -6.25 11.01
CA ASP A 112 -10.28 -7.48 11.64
C ASP A 112 -10.43 -8.69 10.72
N ALA A 113 -11.42 -8.70 9.81
CA ALA A 113 -11.68 -9.84 8.94
C ALA A 113 -10.66 -9.96 7.81
N SER A 114 -10.32 -8.84 7.16
CA SER A 114 -9.31 -8.78 6.10
C SER A 114 -7.89 -8.53 6.61
N LEU A 115 -7.71 -8.26 7.91
CA LEU A 115 -6.46 -7.80 8.51
C LEU A 115 -5.90 -6.54 7.81
N SER A 116 -6.78 -5.63 7.40
CA SER A 116 -6.42 -4.42 6.65
C SER A 116 -6.03 -3.27 7.59
N PHE A 117 -4.83 -2.73 7.39
CA PHE A 117 -4.28 -1.61 8.17
C PHE A 117 -4.31 -0.31 7.37
N GLU A 118 -4.69 0.79 8.02
CA GLU A 118 -4.47 2.14 7.52
C GLU A 118 -3.08 2.61 7.96
N PHE A 119 -2.11 2.58 7.04
CA PHE A 119 -0.75 3.05 7.30
C PHE A 119 -0.64 4.57 7.10
N GLN A 120 0.09 5.21 8.02
CA GLN A 120 0.55 6.59 7.88
C GLN A 120 2.08 6.67 7.85
N PRO A 121 2.61 7.61 7.06
CA PRO A 121 4.05 7.84 6.91
C PRO A 121 4.70 8.32 8.21
N MET A 122 5.72 7.63 8.72
CA MET A 122 6.45 8.03 9.94
C MET A 122 7.87 8.54 9.65
N TRP A 123 8.54 7.95 8.67
CA TRP A 123 9.90 8.33 8.28
C TRP A 123 10.16 8.02 6.82
N PHE A 124 10.71 8.98 6.09
CA PHE A 124 11.30 8.75 4.78
C PHE A 124 12.56 9.60 4.67
N GLU A 125 13.70 8.93 4.61
CA GLU A 125 15.02 9.55 4.68
C GLU A 125 15.24 10.62 3.58
N PRO A 126 14.90 10.38 2.29
CA PRO A 126 15.09 11.39 1.25
C PRO A 126 14.38 12.72 1.53
N LEU A 127 13.23 12.68 2.22
CA LEU A 127 12.48 13.89 2.57
C LEU A 127 13.04 14.62 3.80
N GLN A 128 14.07 14.09 4.48
CA GLN A 128 14.75 14.82 5.57
C GLN A 128 15.75 15.85 5.07
N SER A 129 16.16 15.77 3.81
CA SER A 129 17.13 16.71 3.26
C SER A 129 16.52 18.11 3.10
N HIS A 130 17.37 19.14 3.17
CA HIS A 130 16.98 20.53 2.93
C HIS A 130 16.59 20.80 1.47
N GLU A 131 16.85 19.86 0.56
CA GLU A 131 16.43 19.96 -0.85
C GLU A 131 14.92 19.81 -1.00
N TRP A 132 14.22 19.25 -0.02
CA TRP A 132 12.76 19.10 -0.06
C TRP A 132 12.10 20.15 0.83
N VAL A 133 11.09 20.83 0.31
CA VAL A 133 10.35 21.87 1.03
C VAL A 133 8.87 21.46 1.07
N SER A 134 8.28 21.55 2.26
CA SER A 134 6.84 21.32 2.42
C SER A 134 6.07 22.35 1.60
N ALA A 135 5.11 21.90 0.80
CA ALA A 135 4.29 22.75 -0.03
C ALA A 135 2.83 22.27 -0.02
N SER A 136 1.94 23.18 -0.41
CA SER A 136 0.53 22.87 -0.60
C SER A 136 0.04 23.57 -1.85
N SER A 137 -0.73 22.84 -2.66
CA SER A 137 -1.32 23.32 -3.90
C SER A 137 -2.70 22.70 -4.04
N ASN A 138 -3.72 23.54 -4.19
CA ASN A 138 -5.13 23.16 -4.11
C ASN A 138 -5.44 22.42 -2.79
N ASP A 139 -6.01 21.23 -2.88
CA ASP A 139 -6.36 20.33 -1.77
C ASP A 139 -5.24 19.33 -1.42
N LYS A 140 -4.08 19.42 -2.09
CA LYS A 140 -2.96 18.49 -1.91
C LYS A 140 -1.84 19.10 -1.08
N THR A 141 -1.32 18.29 -0.18
CA THR A 141 -0.15 18.59 0.65
C THR A 141 0.97 17.60 0.38
N GLY A 142 2.21 18.04 0.59
CA GLY A 142 3.37 17.20 0.35
C GLY A 142 4.68 17.98 0.35
N TYR A 143 5.66 17.45 -0.36
CA TYR A 143 6.99 18.05 -0.50
C TYR A 143 7.35 18.24 -1.97
N VAL A 144 8.07 19.32 -2.26
CA VAL A 144 8.62 19.60 -3.60
C VAL A 144 10.11 19.87 -3.50
N ARG A 145 10.86 19.54 -4.55
CA ARG A 145 12.28 19.85 -4.62
C ARG A 145 12.47 21.37 -4.66
N SER A 146 13.43 21.89 -3.92
CA SER A 146 13.74 23.32 -3.81
C SER A 146 13.92 23.92 -5.21
N GLY A 147 13.25 25.05 -5.47
CA GLY A 147 13.20 25.70 -6.78
C GLY A 147 12.12 25.16 -7.74
N SER A 148 11.45 24.05 -7.45
CA SER A 148 10.31 23.56 -8.23
C SER A 148 9.02 24.30 -7.87
N SER A 149 8.08 24.39 -8.82
CA SER A 149 6.75 24.95 -8.52
C SER A 149 5.95 24.01 -7.60
N LYS A 150 5.27 24.57 -6.61
CA LYS A 150 4.32 23.85 -5.74
C LYS A 150 3.16 23.21 -6.51
N ASP A 151 2.84 23.74 -7.70
CA ASP A 151 1.74 23.26 -8.54
C ASP A 151 2.01 21.84 -9.06
N ILE A 152 3.26 21.36 -8.98
CA ILE A 152 3.60 19.97 -9.30
C ILE A 152 2.80 18.97 -8.47
N LEU A 153 2.41 19.31 -7.23
CA LEU A 153 1.60 18.41 -6.41
C LEU A 153 0.23 18.12 -7.05
N SER A 154 -0.28 19.07 -7.85
CA SER A 154 -1.55 18.97 -8.57
C SER A 154 -1.38 18.60 -10.05
N THR A 155 -0.17 18.31 -10.52
CA THR A 155 0.09 17.97 -11.94
C THR A 155 -0.54 16.65 -12.34
N SER A 156 -0.82 16.50 -13.64
CA SER A 156 -1.13 15.22 -14.30
C SER A 156 0.10 14.55 -14.92
N GLN A 157 1.28 15.17 -14.81
CA GLN A 157 2.57 14.61 -15.23
C GLN A 157 3.17 13.71 -14.15
N PHE A 158 2.64 12.50 -14.04
CA PHE A 158 2.96 11.57 -12.96
C PHE A 158 4.35 10.94 -13.00
N ASN A 159 5.09 11.09 -14.11
CA ASN A 159 6.48 10.65 -14.20
C ASN A 159 7.43 11.45 -13.29
N THR A 160 6.98 12.57 -12.73
CA THR A 160 7.77 13.42 -11.81
C THR A 160 7.16 13.51 -10.40
N LEU A 161 6.10 12.74 -10.15
CA LEU A 161 5.29 12.81 -8.94
C LEU A 161 5.22 11.43 -8.28
N ALA A 162 5.56 11.37 -7.00
CA ALA A 162 5.30 10.20 -6.17
C ALA A 162 4.16 10.48 -5.18
N ILE A 163 3.54 9.42 -4.68
CA ILE A 163 2.53 9.47 -3.63
C ILE A 163 2.95 8.57 -2.46
N TRP A 164 2.90 9.11 -1.26
CA TRP A 164 3.13 8.37 -0.03
C TRP A 164 1.88 8.46 0.84
N TYR A 165 0.82 7.85 0.32
CA TYR A 165 -0.48 7.70 0.94
C TYR A 165 -1.31 6.62 0.23
N ALA A 166 -2.32 6.05 0.91
CA ALA A 166 -3.17 5.02 0.33
C ALA A 166 -4.26 5.56 -0.61
N SER A 167 -4.67 6.84 -0.50
CA SER A 167 -5.65 7.42 -1.42
C SER A 167 -4.96 7.95 -2.68
N SER A 168 -5.12 7.28 -3.80
CA SER A 168 -4.68 7.78 -5.10
C SER A 168 -5.53 8.97 -5.53
N VAL A 169 -4.90 10.01 -6.07
CA VAL A 169 -5.63 11.05 -6.80
C VAL A 169 -5.70 10.63 -8.25
N GLN A 170 -6.92 10.47 -8.78
CA GLN A 170 -7.11 10.10 -10.19
C GLN A 170 -6.76 11.29 -11.09
N PRO A 171 -5.98 11.07 -12.16
CA PRO A 171 -5.79 12.10 -13.16
C PRO A 171 -7.08 12.32 -13.96
N MET A 172 -7.34 13.57 -14.33
CA MET A 172 -8.30 13.87 -15.39
C MET A 172 -7.54 13.90 -16.73
N LEU A 173 -7.65 12.85 -17.53
CA LEU A 173 -7.03 12.75 -18.85
C LEU A 173 -8.07 12.39 -19.92
N GLN A 174 -7.92 12.97 -21.11
CA GLN A 174 -8.73 12.63 -22.28
C GLN A 174 -7.86 12.78 -23.52
N ASP A 175 -7.99 11.85 -24.46
CA ASP A 175 -7.30 11.87 -25.74
C ASP A 175 -8.26 12.18 -26.88
N ALA A 176 -7.71 12.73 -27.97
CA ALA A 176 -8.40 12.74 -29.25
C ALA A 176 -8.42 11.32 -29.84
N THR A 177 -9.41 11.01 -30.68
CA THR A 177 -9.43 9.74 -31.42
C THR A 177 -8.20 9.60 -32.31
N SER A 178 -7.56 8.43 -32.26
CA SER A 178 -6.50 8.05 -33.19
C SER A 178 -6.94 6.95 -34.13
N THR A 179 -6.25 6.79 -35.25
CA THR A 179 -6.46 5.65 -36.15
C THR A 179 -6.23 4.35 -35.39
N PRO A 180 -7.14 3.36 -35.50
CA PRO A 180 -6.98 2.06 -34.88
C PRO A 180 -5.63 1.43 -35.23
N ARG A 181 -4.90 0.98 -34.22
CA ARG A 181 -3.63 0.27 -34.36
C ARG A 181 -3.78 -1.14 -33.85
N THR A 182 -3.26 -2.10 -34.61
CA THR A 182 -3.18 -3.51 -34.22
C THR A 182 -1.74 -3.84 -33.87
N THR A 183 -1.52 -4.34 -32.66
CA THR A 183 -0.23 -4.87 -32.21
C THR A 183 -0.31 -6.39 -32.21
N THR A 184 0.45 -7.04 -33.08
CA THR A 184 0.63 -8.50 -33.06
C THR A 184 1.65 -8.83 -31.97
N ILE A 185 1.25 -9.67 -31.01
CA ILE A 185 2.07 -10.02 -29.86
C ILE A 185 1.63 -11.37 -29.32
N SER A 186 2.48 -12.06 -28.56
CA SER A 186 2.11 -13.25 -27.81
C SER A 186 2.18 -12.93 -26.32
N LEU A 187 1.05 -12.61 -25.70
CA LEU A 187 0.93 -12.46 -24.24
C LEU A 187 0.17 -13.63 -23.64
N ARG A 188 0.35 -13.85 -22.34
CA ARG A 188 -0.18 -15.01 -21.63
C ARG A 188 -0.96 -14.61 -20.37
N GLY A 189 -2.15 -15.18 -20.23
CA GLY A 189 -3.00 -15.09 -19.05
C GLY A 189 -3.57 -13.71 -18.75
N SER A 190 -3.83 -13.47 -17.46
CA SER A 190 -4.48 -12.23 -17.02
C SER A 190 -3.57 -11.01 -17.19
N LEU A 191 -4.16 -9.88 -17.61
CA LEU A 191 -3.46 -8.60 -17.72
C LEU A 191 -4.37 -7.42 -17.36
N ASP A 192 -3.75 -6.37 -16.85
CA ASP A 192 -4.38 -5.08 -16.58
C ASP A 192 -3.78 -4.03 -17.52
N ILE A 193 -4.61 -3.48 -18.42
CA ILE A 193 -4.29 -2.35 -19.28
C ILE A 193 -4.86 -1.08 -18.67
N TRP A 194 -4.06 -0.05 -18.55
CA TRP A 194 -4.47 1.31 -18.20
C TRP A 194 -4.56 2.12 -19.48
N ALA A 195 -5.68 2.81 -19.68
CA ALA A 195 -5.99 3.49 -20.93
C ALA A 195 -6.63 4.87 -20.67
N VAL A 196 -6.31 5.84 -21.53
CA VAL A 196 -6.98 7.14 -21.57
C VAL A 196 -8.08 7.10 -22.66
N PRO A 197 -9.34 7.48 -22.37
CA PRO A 197 -10.39 7.47 -23.36
C PRO A 197 -10.10 8.38 -24.55
N ALA A 198 -10.42 7.89 -25.74
CA ALA A 198 -10.39 8.65 -26.98
C ALA A 198 -11.78 9.22 -27.27
N ASN A 199 -11.95 10.54 -27.20
CA ASN A 199 -13.25 11.23 -27.42
C ASN A 199 -14.40 10.64 -26.59
N GLY A 200 -14.12 10.25 -25.33
CA GLY A 200 -15.12 9.67 -24.43
C GLY A 200 -15.49 8.22 -24.75
N LYS A 201 -14.62 7.49 -25.46
CA LYS A 201 -14.79 6.06 -25.74
C LYS A 201 -13.52 5.29 -25.42
N ILE A 202 -13.70 4.07 -24.94
CA ILE A 202 -12.65 3.06 -24.84
C ILE A 202 -13.08 1.87 -25.68
N SER A 203 -12.19 1.36 -26.54
CA SER A 203 -12.44 0.18 -27.36
C SER A 203 -11.17 -0.65 -27.52
N PHE A 204 -11.24 -1.92 -27.16
CA PHE A 204 -10.17 -2.89 -27.36
C PHE A 204 -10.72 -4.17 -27.98
N THR A 205 -10.05 -4.65 -29.02
CA THR A 205 -10.31 -5.93 -29.67
C THR A 205 -9.13 -6.85 -29.45
N PHE A 206 -9.40 -8.03 -28.88
CA PHE A 206 -8.40 -9.04 -28.56
C PHE A 206 -8.59 -10.25 -29.46
N LYS A 207 -7.48 -10.81 -29.95
CA LYS A 207 -7.45 -12.16 -30.53
C LYS A 207 -6.95 -13.13 -29.47
N LEU A 208 -7.84 -13.98 -28.99
CA LEU A 208 -7.63 -14.89 -27.87
C LEU A 208 -7.49 -16.31 -28.39
N GLN A 209 -6.64 -17.13 -27.76
CA GLN A 209 -6.43 -18.50 -28.16
C GLN A 209 -6.11 -19.37 -26.94
N ASP A 210 -6.83 -20.47 -26.77
CA ASP A 210 -6.54 -21.47 -25.75
C ASP A 210 -5.41 -22.40 -26.20
N SER A 211 -4.53 -22.81 -25.28
CA SER A 211 -3.53 -23.85 -25.51
C SER A 211 -3.99 -25.27 -25.23
N ASN A 212 -5.21 -25.45 -24.71
CA ASN A 212 -5.84 -26.74 -24.42
C ASN A 212 -4.97 -27.68 -23.56
N ARG A 213 -4.13 -27.15 -22.66
CA ARG A 213 -3.33 -27.98 -21.75
C ARG A 213 -4.15 -28.54 -20.61
N LYS A 214 -5.16 -27.79 -20.18
CA LYS A 214 -6.07 -28.17 -19.12
C LYS A 214 -7.39 -28.65 -19.73
N GLN A 215 -7.89 -29.77 -19.22
CA GLN A 215 -9.24 -30.22 -19.58
C GLN A 215 -10.26 -29.32 -18.86
N GLY A 216 -11.04 -28.56 -19.63
CA GLY A 216 -12.02 -27.64 -19.06
C GLY A 216 -12.70 -26.76 -20.10
N ARG A 217 -13.71 -26.02 -19.65
CA ARG A 217 -14.20 -24.85 -20.38
C ARG A 217 -13.42 -23.65 -19.87
N ASP A 218 -12.53 -23.15 -20.69
CA ASP A 218 -11.80 -21.92 -20.39
C ASP A 218 -12.61 -20.74 -20.92
N ALA A 219 -12.77 -19.74 -20.06
CA ALA A 219 -13.51 -18.52 -20.35
C ALA A 219 -12.63 -17.31 -20.02
N VAL A 220 -12.63 -16.34 -20.92
CA VAL A 220 -11.96 -15.06 -20.72
C VAL A 220 -13.01 -14.03 -20.38
N VAL A 221 -12.81 -13.30 -19.28
CA VAL A 221 -13.65 -12.17 -18.91
C VAL A 221 -12.87 -10.89 -19.20
N LEU A 222 -13.45 -10.03 -20.02
CA LEU A 222 -12.95 -8.68 -20.27
C LEU A 222 -13.79 -7.70 -19.46
N GLN A 223 -13.15 -6.74 -18.80
CA GLN A 223 -13.81 -5.72 -18.00
C GLN A 223 -13.21 -4.34 -18.30
N ILE A 224 -14.04 -3.30 -18.33
CA ILE A 224 -13.59 -1.91 -18.24
C ILE A 224 -14.01 -1.40 -16.87
N LEU A 225 -13.04 -0.93 -16.09
CA LEU A 225 -13.23 -0.42 -14.76
C LEU A 225 -12.78 1.05 -14.69
N ARG A 226 -13.42 1.80 -13.80
CA ARG A 226 -12.87 3.03 -13.25
C ARG A 226 -12.69 2.82 -11.77
N GLU A 227 -11.46 2.97 -11.30
CA GLU A 227 -11.07 2.52 -9.96
C GLU A 227 -11.42 1.03 -9.79
N ASP A 228 -12.32 0.71 -8.87
CA ASP A 228 -12.83 -0.65 -8.63
C ASP A 228 -14.28 -0.84 -9.09
N GLU A 229 -14.90 0.17 -9.70
CA GLU A 229 -16.23 0.08 -10.30
C GLU A 229 -16.15 -0.50 -11.72
N VAL A 230 -16.91 -1.57 -11.97
CA VAL A 230 -17.02 -2.19 -13.30
C VAL A 230 -18.05 -1.41 -14.12
N ILE A 231 -17.60 -0.81 -15.22
CA ILE A 231 -18.46 -0.06 -16.15
C ILE A 231 -19.12 -1.01 -17.15
N THR A 232 -18.33 -1.93 -17.70
CA THR A 232 -18.83 -2.97 -18.60
C THR A 232 -17.99 -4.23 -18.47
N SER A 233 -18.61 -5.37 -18.75
CA SER A 233 -17.98 -6.69 -18.71
C SER A 233 -18.52 -7.53 -19.85
N THR A 234 -17.66 -8.32 -20.47
CA THR A 234 -18.05 -9.36 -21.41
C THR A 234 -17.25 -10.62 -21.16
N ALA A 235 -17.81 -11.77 -21.49
CA ALA A 235 -17.15 -13.06 -21.32
C ALA A 235 -17.23 -13.86 -22.62
N VAL A 236 -16.16 -14.56 -22.95
CA VAL A 236 -16.07 -15.40 -24.14
C VAL A 236 -15.50 -16.77 -23.75
N GLY A 237 -16.21 -17.83 -24.16
CA GLY A 237 -15.70 -19.19 -24.04
C GLY A 237 -14.72 -19.47 -25.16
N ILE A 238 -13.51 -19.92 -24.82
CA ILE A 238 -12.46 -20.23 -25.79
C ILE A 238 -11.99 -21.70 -25.69
N GLY A 239 -12.30 -22.37 -24.59
CA GLY A 239 -12.06 -23.81 -24.44
C GLY A 239 -13.15 -24.68 -25.06
N GLY A 240 -12.87 -25.97 -25.21
CA GLY A 240 -13.84 -26.96 -25.70
C GLY A 240 -13.29 -28.00 -26.66
N SER A 241 -12.02 -27.90 -27.06
CA SER A 241 -11.36 -28.98 -27.78
C SER A 241 -10.81 -30.02 -26.80
N ARG A 242 -10.97 -31.31 -27.13
CA ARG A 242 -10.25 -32.40 -26.46
C ARG A 242 -8.87 -32.63 -27.08
N ASP A 243 -8.56 -31.91 -28.15
CA ASP A 243 -7.32 -32.09 -28.88
C ASP A 243 -6.18 -31.39 -28.14
N ALA A 244 -5.06 -32.09 -28.03
CA ALA A 244 -3.81 -31.54 -27.55
C ALA A 244 -3.17 -30.64 -28.62
N THR A 245 -3.91 -29.72 -29.23
CA THR A 245 -3.40 -28.70 -30.15
C THR A 245 -3.96 -27.34 -29.75
N MET A 246 -3.38 -26.25 -30.23
CA MET A 246 -3.94 -24.91 -29.94
C MET A 246 -5.38 -24.80 -30.43
N GLY A 247 -6.23 -24.16 -29.63
CA GLY A 247 -7.61 -23.86 -29.99
C GLY A 247 -7.71 -22.88 -31.15
N THR A 248 -8.93 -22.72 -31.66
CA THR A 248 -9.24 -21.69 -32.66
C THR A 248 -9.02 -20.30 -32.06
N VAL A 249 -8.48 -19.38 -32.86
CA VAL A 249 -8.36 -17.98 -32.44
C VAL A 249 -9.75 -17.35 -32.45
N VAL A 250 -10.16 -16.81 -31.30
CA VAL A 250 -11.44 -16.11 -31.12
C VAL A 250 -11.17 -14.62 -31.00
N GLU A 251 -11.90 -13.82 -31.77
CA GLU A 251 -11.84 -12.36 -31.66
C GLU A 251 -12.94 -11.87 -30.71
N GLN A 252 -12.57 -11.06 -29.72
CA GLN A 252 -13.51 -10.48 -28.77
C GLN A 252 -13.23 -8.99 -28.61
N THR A 253 -14.28 -8.18 -28.74
CA THR A 253 -14.22 -6.73 -28.51
C THR A 253 -14.89 -6.38 -27.19
N ILE A 254 -14.29 -5.44 -26.47
CA ILE A 254 -14.91 -4.74 -25.33
C ILE A 254 -14.84 -3.23 -25.58
N SER A 255 -15.95 -2.55 -25.35
CA SER A 255 -16.02 -1.11 -25.52
C SER A 255 -17.02 -0.48 -24.57
N ALA A 256 -16.77 0.76 -24.18
CA ALA A 256 -17.67 1.58 -23.39
C ALA A 256 -17.58 3.05 -23.80
N ASP A 257 -18.72 3.74 -23.78
CA ASP A 257 -18.78 5.19 -23.83
C ASP A 257 -18.61 5.72 -22.40
N VAL A 258 -17.52 6.43 -22.16
CA VAL A 258 -17.10 6.94 -20.85
C VAL A 258 -17.06 8.47 -20.90
N ARG A 259 -18.03 9.11 -20.24
CA ARG A 259 -18.22 10.57 -20.33
C ARG A 259 -17.17 11.36 -19.57
N ASP A 260 -16.61 10.77 -18.53
CA ASP A 260 -15.69 11.47 -17.64
C ASP A 260 -14.25 11.32 -18.15
N ALA A 261 -13.53 12.44 -18.16
CA ALA A 261 -12.08 12.39 -18.34
C ALA A 261 -11.45 11.60 -17.18
N GLY A 262 -10.48 10.76 -17.50
CA GLY A 262 -9.85 9.89 -16.51
C GLY A 262 -8.94 8.84 -17.11
N VAL A 263 -8.34 8.05 -16.24
CA VAL A 263 -7.70 6.80 -16.62
C VAL A 263 -8.61 5.65 -16.23
N TYR A 264 -8.72 4.68 -17.13
CA TYR A 264 -9.56 3.51 -16.97
C TYR A 264 -8.70 2.25 -17.04
N ARG A 265 -9.17 1.19 -16.40
CA ARG A 265 -8.50 -0.11 -16.37
C ARG A 265 -9.29 -1.11 -17.22
N VAL A 266 -8.70 -1.56 -18.33
CA VAL A 266 -9.20 -2.69 -19.12
C VAL A 266 -8.53 -3.96 -18.60
N ARG A 267 -9.31 -4.78 -17.92
CA ARG A 267 -8.84 -6.02 -17.28
C ARG A 267 -9.23 -7.23 -18.12
N VAL A 268 -8.25 -8.08 -18.40
CA VAL A 268 -8.44 -9.42 -18.96
C VAL A 268 -8.24 -10.42 -17.83
N VAL A 269 -9.30 -11.12 -17.45
CA VAL A 269 -9.25 -12.22 -16.48
C VAL A 269 -9.23 -13.52 -17.26
N ALA A 270 -8.10 -14.21 -17.19
CA ALA A 270 -7.84 -15.46 -17.88
C ALA A 270 -6.81 -16.31 -17.11
N ASP A 271 -6.86 -17.63 -17.28
CA ASP A 271 -5.82 -18.53 -16.79
C ASP A 271 -4.53 -18.42 -17.62
N ASP A 272 -3.47 -19.07 -17.13
CA ASP A 272 -2.18 -19.08 -17.81
C ASP A 272 -2.17 -19.90 -19.12
N ASP A 273 -3.24 -20.60 -19.50
CA ASP A 273 -3.30 -21.35 -20.76
C ASP A 273 -3.89 -20.53 -21.92
N VAL A 274 -4.45 -19.35 -21.62
CA VAL A 274 -4.92 -18.38 -22.61
C VAL A 274 -3.78 -17.52 -23.15
N PHE A 275 -3.70 -17.46 -24.48
CA PHE A 275 -2.83 -16.58 -25.24
C PHE A 275 -3.60 -15.42 -25.85
N ILE A 276 -3.00 -14.23 -25.82
CA ILE A 276 -3.48 -13.04 -26.50
C ILE A 276 -2.52 -12.80 -27.66
N ARG A 277 -3.04 -13.00 -28.88
CA ARG A 277 -2.30 -12.99 -30.16
C ARG A 277 -2.24 -11.62 -30.82
N SER A 278 -3.18 -10.76 -30.49
CA SER A 278 -3.14 -9.35 -30.89
C SER A 278 -4.06 -8.52 -30.03
N ILE A 279 -3.70 -7.24 -29.92
CA ILE A 279 -4.52 -6.20 -29.31
C ILE A 279 -4.71 -5.11 -30.36
N ALA A 280 -5.96 -4.76 -30.65
CA ALA A 280 -6.30 -3.64 -31.52
C ALA A 280 -7.09 -2.58 -30.75
N THR A 281 -6.72 -1.31 -30.89
CA THR A 281 -7.38 -0.18 -30.22
C THR A 281 -7.17 1.12 -30.98
N ASP A 282 -8.11 2.06 -30.83
CA ASP A 282 -8.04 3.46 -31.27
C ASP A 282 -7.56 4.41 -30.15
N VAL A 283 -7.28 3.88 -28.97
CA VAL A 283 -6.71 4.61 -27.84
C VAL A 283 -5.21 4.86 -28.08
N SER A 284 -4.80 6.13 -28.01
CA SER A 284 -3.41 6.52 -28.20
C SER A 284 -2.52 6.17 -27.01
N ARG A 285 -2.97 6.45 -25.78
CA ARG A 285 -2.20 6.20 -24.55
C ARG A 285 -2.73 4.99 -23.80
N TRP A 286 -1.93 3.94 -23.79
CA TRP A 286 -2.23 2.74 -23.03
C TRP A 286 -0.95 2.01 -22.58
N VAL A 287 -0.99 1.46 -21.37
CA VAL A 287 0.10 0.69 -20.77
C VAL A 287 -0.43 -0.54 -20.04
N ILE A 288 0.40 -1.56 -19.89
CA ILE A 288 0.13 -2.80 -19.17
C ILE A 288 0.90 -2.73 -17.86
N GLY A 289 0.31 -3.06 -16.72
CA GLY A 289 1.09 -3.08 -15.49
C GLY A 289 0.31 -3.39 -14.22
N PRO A 290 1.02 -3.83 -13.15
CA PRO A 290 2.49 -3.92 -13.04
C PRO A 290 3.10 -5.24 -13.58
N ARG A 291 2.28 -6.12 -14.18
CA ARG A 291 2.70 -7.44 -14.65
C ARG A 291 2.57 -7.56 -16.15
N LEU A 292 3.61 -8.07 -16.81
CA LEU A 292 3.61 -8.43 -18.22
C LEU A 292 4.12 -9.87 -18.36
N SER A 293 3.33 -10.72 -19.02
CA SER A 293 3.73 -12.10 -19.29
C SER A 293 3.78 -12.30 -20.80
N PHE A 294 4.99 -12.39 -21.34
CA PHE A 294 5.19 -12.84 -22.72
C PHE A 294 4.92 -14.34 -22.79
N GLY A 295 4.25 -14.76 -23.85
CA GLY A 295 3.94 -16.14 -24.12
C GLY A 295 4.86 -16.75 -25.19
N ASP A 296 4.64 -18.05 -25.38
CA ASP A 296 5.05 -18.97 -26.45
C ASP A 296 6.17 -19.98 -26.13
N THR A 297 6.59 -20.77 -27.13
CA THR A 297 7.25 -22.10 -27.12
C THR A 297 6.64 -23.27 -26.37
N VAL A 298 5.63 -23.11 -25.51
CA VAL A 298 5.11 -24.28 -24.79
C VAL A 298 4.16 -25.12 -25.68
N GLY A 299 4.76 -26.03 -26.46
CA GLY A 299 4.14 -27.23 -27.05
C GLY A 299 3.68 -27.18 -28.51
N TYR A 300 3.37 -26.00 -29.08
CA TYR A 300 2.61 -25.94 -30.35
C TYR A 300 3.02 -24.89 -31.38
N ALA A 301 3.87 -23.93 -31.04
CA ALA A 301 4.42 -22.98 -32.02
C ALA A 301 5.82 -23.45 -32.44
N THR A 302 6.08 -23.52 -33.75
CA THR A 302 7.39 -23.94 -34.29
C THR A 302 8.47 -22.86 -34.21
N THR A 303 8.10 -21.62 -33.86
CA THR A 303 9.01 -20.48 -33.68
C THR A 303 8.55 -19.63 -32.50
N SER A 304 9.49 -19.15 -31.70
CA SER A 304 9.23 -18.15 -30.65
C SER A 304 9.10 -16.77 -31.27
N GLN A 305 8.12 -15.99 -30.83
CA GLN A 305 8.01 -14.57 -31.11
C GLN A 305 8.75 -13.79 -30.02
N PRO A 306 9.83 -13.08 -30.37
CA PRO A 306 10.50 -12.20 -29.43
C PRO A 306 9.52 -11.20 -28.82
N GLY A 307 9.55 -11.07 -27.49
CA GLY A 307 8.83 -10.03 -26.77
C GLY A 307 9.62 -8.73 -26.80
N ILE A 308 8.98 -7.63 -27.19
CA ILE A 308 9.53 -6.28 -27.07
C ILE A 308 8.54 -5.42 -26.32
N ALA A 309 9.03 -4.68 -25.32
CA ALA A 309 8.24 -3.69 -24.59
C ALA A 309 9.11 -2.49 -24.19
N TRP A 310 8.46 -1.43 -23.73
CA TRP A 310 9.08 -0.25 -23.13
C TRP A 310 8.55 -0.07 -21.72
N THR A 311 9.43 0.22 -20.76
CA THR A 311 9.04 0.32 -19.36
C THR A 311 9.79 1.41 -18.63
N ASP A 312 9.10 2.09 -17.73
CA ASP A 312 9.71 3.00 -16.77
C ASP A 312 10.14 2.29 -15.48
N SER A 313 9.81 1.00 -15.31
CA SER A 313 10.18 0.23 -14.12
C SER A 313 11.68 0.30 -13.87
N ARG A 314 12.07 0.39 -12.60
CA ARG A 314 13.45 0.33 -12.13
C ARG A 314 13.77 -1.00 -11.48
N HIS A 315 12.79 -1.57 -10.79
CA HIS A 315 12.93 -2.82 -10.03
C HIS A 315 12.13 -3.90 -10.71
N PHE A 316 12.80 -4.98 -11.11
CA PHE A 316 12.20 -6.07 -11.87
C PHE A 316 12.32 -7.38 -11.11
N THR A 317 11.28 -8.18 -11.25
CA THR A 317 11.37 -9.63 -11.05
C THR A 317 11.01 -10.33 -12.33
N LEU A 318 11.81 -11.32 -12.70
CA LEU A 318 11.66 -12.13 -13.90
C LEU A 318 11.59 -13.59 -13.50
N GLU A 319 10.67 -14.33 -14.09
CA GLU A 319 10.58 -15.77 -13.92
C GLU A 319 10.09 -16.45 -15.19
N THR A 320 10.54 -17.68 -15.41
CA THR A 320 9.97 -18.59 -16.41
C THR A 320 9.62 -19.93 -15.76
N ARG A 321 8.62 -20.61 -16.31
CA ARG A 321 8.21 -21.95 -15.86
C ARG A 321 8.65 -23.05 -16.82
N HIS A 322 9.17 -22.72 -17.99
CA HIS A 322 9.53 -23.69 -19.02
C HIS A 322 10.99 -23.51 -19.42
N ARG A 323 11.58 -24.58 -19.97
CA ARG A 323 13.01 -24.57 -20.33
C ARG A 323 13.27 -23.64 -21.51
N GLU A 324 12.27 -23.49 -22.36
CA GLU A 324 12.29 -22.70 -23.57
C GLU A 324 12.31 -21.19 -23.27
N GLY A 325 11.79 -20.77 -22.12
CA GLY A 325 11.88 -19.38 -21.63
C GLY A 325 13.21 -19.02 -20.98
N MET A 326 14.15 -19.97 -20.81
CA MET A 326 15.49 -19.68 -20.30
C MET A 326 16.28 -18.89 -21.34
N GLN A 327 16.71 -17.68 -20.98
CA GLN A 327 17.32 -16.74 -21.91
C GLN A 327 18.08 -15.63 -21.19
N THR A 328 18.86 -14.85 -21.95
CA THR A 328 19.33 -13.55 -21.48
C THR A 328 18.34 -12.48 -21.94
N VAL A 329 17.79 -11.76 -20.96
CA VAL A 329 16.83 -10.67 -21.18
C VAL A 329 17.58 -9.36 -21.11
N ARG A 330 17.39 -8.48 -22.09
CA ARG A 330 17.99 -7.14 -22.08
C ARG A 330 16.99 -6.12 -21.60
N ILE A 331 17.37 -5.30 -20.62
CA ILE A 331 16.56 -4.22 -20.05
C ILE A 331 17.40 -2.95 -20.09
N GLY A 332 17.13 -2.09 -21.08
CA GLY A 332 17.94 -0.91 -21.37
C GLY A 332 19.38 -1.30 -21.68
N ASP A 333 20.29 -0.86 -20.81
CA ASP A 333 21.73 -1.12 -20.93
C ASP A 333 22.21 -2.35 -20.12
N GLY A 334 21.33 -2.97 -19.33
CA GLY A 334 21.65 -4.14 -18.52
C GLY A 334 21.05 -5.44 -19.05
N ASP A 335 21.64 -6.56 -18.62
CA ASP A 335 21.23 -7.90 -19.01
C ASP A 335 20.94 -8.77 -17.79
N VAL A 336 19.94 -9.65 -17.89
CA VAL A 336 19.57 -10.63 -16.86
C VAL A 336 19.59 -12.03 -17.45
N ASN A 337 20.45 -12.90 -16.92
CA ASN A 337 20.52 -14.30 -17.34
C ASN A 337 19.50 -15.16 -16.56
N VAL A 338 18.36 -15.43 -17.18
CA VAL A 338 17.30 -16.31 -16.66
C VAL A 338 17.64 -17.76 -17.03
N ASN A 339 18.34 -18.45 -16.13
CA ASN A 339 18.95 -19.75 -16.41
C ASN A 339 18.33 -20.95 -15.65
N ALA A 340 17.20 -20.74 -14.98
CA ALA A 340 16.51 -21.77 -14.22
C ALA A 340 15.00 -21.54 -14.24
N THR A 341 14.22 -22.62 -14.30
CA THR A 341 12.75 -22.54 -14.17
C THR A 341 12.36 -22.38 -12.70
N HIS A 342 11.19 -21.78 -12.45
CA HIS A 342 10.61 -21.59 -11.11
C HIS A 342 11.51 -20.80 -10.14
N ARG A 343 12.50 -20.08 -10.67
CA ARG A 343 13.38 -19.19 -9.91
C ARG A 343 13.07 -17.75 -10.28
N VAL A 344 12.95 -16.91 -9.26
CA VAL A 344 12.83 -15.47 -9.43
C VAL A 344 14.22 -14.86 -9.59
N PHE A 345 14.41 -14.11 -10.68
CA PHE A 345 15.59 -13.30 -10.94
C PHE A 345 15.23 -11.84 -10.67
N ARG A 346 16.03 -11.15 -9.86
CA ARG A 346 15.86 -9.72 -9.56
C ARG A 346 16.83 -8.90 -10.39
N PHE A 347 16.39 -7.73 -10.83
CA PHE A 347 17.23 -6.78 -11.55
C PHE A 347 16.81 -5.36 -11.24
N ASP A 348 17.81 -4.50 -10.98
CA ASP A 348 17.62 -3.10 -10.65
C ASP A 348 18.37 -2.24 -11.67
N ARG A 349 17.65 -1.32 -12.33
CA ARG A 349 18.26 -0.39 -13.30
C ARG A 349 19.07 0.70 -12.59
N THR A 350 20.31 0.88 -13.03
CA THR A 350 21.24 1.89 -12.51
C THR A 350 21.47 3.08 -13.45
N ASP A 351 20.84 3.08 -14.62
CA ASP A 351 21.10 4.01 -15.74
C ASP A 351 20.74 5.49 -15.51
N GLY A 352 20.09 5.85 -14.39
CA GLY A 352 19.62 7.21 -14.11
C GLY A 352 18.60 7.77 -15.13
N LYS A 353 18.15 6.97 -16.10
CA LYS A 353 17.25 7.41 -17.17
C LYS A 353 15.80 7.39 -16.68
N THR A 354 15.11 8.51 -16.83
CA THR A 354 13.70 8.68 -16.46
C THR A 354 12.73 8.36 -17.60
N THR A 355 13.24 8.20 -18.82
CA THR A 355 12.45 7.78 -19.98
C THR A 355 12.24 6.27 -19.99
N PRO A 356 11.14 5.76 -20.59
CA PRO A 356 10.92 4.33 -20.73
C PRO A 356 12.07 3.67 -21.49
N GLN A 357 12.60 2.59 -20.92
CA GLN A 357 13.66 1.80 -21.55
C GLN A 357 13.08 0.58 -22.24
N ARG A 358 13.73 0.18 -23.33
CA ARG A 358 13.38 -1.00 -24.09
C ARG A 358 13.72 -2.26 -23.30
N VAL A 359 12.82 -3.25 -23.35
CA VAL A 359 13.01 -4.61 -22.86
C VAL A 359 12.92 -5.55 -24.04
N ASP A 360 13.94 -6.38 -24.21
CA ASP A 360 14.00 -7.43 -25.23
C ASP A 360 13.98 -8.81 -24.56
N VAL A 361 12.98 -9.62 -24.91
CA VAL A 361 12.76 -11.00 -24.44
C VAL A 361 12.83 -11.94 -25.66
N PRO A 362 14.04 -12.35 -26.10
CA PRO A 362 14.22 -13.05 -27.38
C PRO A 362 13.41 -14.33 -27.58
N ALA A 363 13.24 -15.12 -26.51
CA ALA A 363 12.59 -16.43 -26.56
C ALA A 363 11.10 -16.42 -26.15
N GLY A 364 10.56 -15.26 -25.74
CA GLY A 364 9.21 -15.21 -25.16
C GLY A 364 9.16 -15.90 -23.78
N ASP A 365 8.03 -16.53 -23.46
CA ASP A 365 7.76 -17.32 -22.22
C ASP A 365 8.40 -16.80 -20.93
N LEU A 366 8.19 -15.52 -20.66
CA LEU A 366 8.76 -14.85 -19.51
C LEU A 366 7.70 -14.00 -18.83
N ARG A 367 7.57 -14.20 -17.53
CA ARG A 367 6.79 -13.33 -16.68
C ARG A 367 7.70 -12.28 -16.07
N MET A 368 7.28 -11.03 -16.22
CA MET A 368 7.93 -9.86 -15.65
C MET A 368 6.96 -9.14 -14.72
N ILE A 369 7.46 -8.73 -13.56
CA ILE A 369 6.74 -7.84 -12.64
C ILE A 369 7.68 -6.68 -12.34
N GLY A 370 7.20 -5.46 -12.59
CA GLY A 370 7.93 -4.22 -12.34
C GLY A 370 7.23 -3.34 -11.30
N ASP A 371 7.95 -2.36 -10.80
CA ASP A 371 7.43 -1.25 -9.99
C ASP A 371 6.78 -0.12 -10.82
N GLY A 372 6.81 -0.24 -12.16
CA GLY A 372 6.20 0.68 -13.11
C GLY A 372 5.24 -0.01 -14.08
N PHE A 373 5.19 0.52 -15.31
CA PHE A 373 4.30 0.06 -16.36
C PHE A 373 5.08 -0.36 -17.61
N PHE A 374 4.41 -1.09 -18.49
CA PHE A 374 4.95 -1.58 -19.76
C PHE A 374 4.10 -1.06 -20.91
N SER A 375 4.70 -0.72 -22.04
CA SER A 375 3.97 -0.48 -23.29
C SER A 375 4.56 -1.33 -24.40
N LEU A 376 3.72 -1.76 -25.34
CA LEU A 376 4.18 -2.52 -26.52
C LEU A 376 4.71 -1.62 -27.64
N THR A 377 4.57 -0.30 -27.49
CA THR A 377 5.10 0.72 -28.40
C THR A 377 5.52 1.94 -27.58
N PRO A 378 6.63 2.62 -27.89
CA PRO A 378 7.07 3.74 -27.09
C PRO A 378 6.09 4.92 -27.12
N GLU A 379 5.34 5.11 -28.21
CA GLU A 379 4.40 6.24 -28.37
C GLU A 379 3.14 6.10 -27.51
N ALA A 380 2.74 4.87 -27.16
CA ALA A 380 1.58 4.63 -26.33
C ALA A 380 1.88 4.77 -24.82
N PHE A 381 3.16 4.86 -24.46
CA PHE A 381 3.58 4.88 -23.08
C PHE A 381 3.12 6.14 -22.35
N PHE A 382 2.52 5.96 -21.17
CA PHE A 382 2.25 7.02 -20.21
C PHE A 382 2.23 6.44 -18.79
N VAL A 383 2.33 7.31 -17.79
CA VAL A 383 2.24 6.91 -16.38
C VAL A 383 0.81 7.17 -15.90
N PRO A 384 -0.02 6.13 -15.68
CA PRO A 384 -1.46 6.29 -15.40
C PRO A 384 -1.77 6.80 -13.99
N GLN A 385 -0.84 6.64 -13.05
CA GLN A 385 -0.98 7.09 -11.67
C GLN A 385 0.40 7.44 -11.09
N PRO A 386 0.49 8.36 -10.11
CA PRO A 386 1.74 8.64 -9.42
C PRO A 386 2.34 7.36 -8.84
N ARG A 387 3.67 7.26 -8.84
CA ARG A 387 4.36 6.13 -8.24
C ARG A 387 4.15 6.13 -6.74
N ARG A 388 3.88 4.96 -6.16
CA ARG A 388 3.87 4.83 -4.70
C ARG A 388 5.31 4.89 -4.19
N VAL A 389 5.56 5.68 -3.15
CA VAL A 389 6.84 5.66 -2.43
C VAL A 389 7.02 4.29 -1.75
N THR A 390 8.17 3.67 -1.98
CA THR A 390 8.60 2.40 -1.38
C THR A 390 10.01 2.55 -0.81
N VAL A 391 10.53 1.52 -0.14
CA VAL A 391 11.93 1.50 0.33
C VAL A 391 12.94 1.61 -0.82
N PHE A 392 12.55 1.21 -2.04
CA PHE A 392 13.39 1.25 -3.22
C PHE A 392 13.31 2.57 -3.98
N THR A 393 12.40 3.47 -3.60
CA THR A 393 12.18 4.72 -4.30
C THR A 393 13.40 5.63 -4.18
N ASP A 394 14.00 5.97 -5.33
CA ASP A 394 15.11 6.90 -5.45
C ASP A 394 14.60 8.17 -6.14
N LEU A 395 14.25 9.18 -5.33
CA LEU A 395 13.60 10.40 -5.84
C LEU A 395 14.44 11.10 -6.92
N GLU A 396 15.77 11.11 -6.79
CA GLU A 396 16.64 11.80 -7.74
C GLU A 396 16.76 11.01 -9.04
N ARG A 397 17.10 9.73 -8.97
CA ARG A 397 17.24 8.90 -10.18
C ARG A 397 15.92 8.73 -10.90
N GLU A 398 14.80 8.65 -10.19
CA GLU A 398 13.47 8.59 -10.79
C GLU A 398 12.99 9.93 -11.35
N GLY A 399 13.71 11.03 -11.13
CA GLY A 399 13.29 12.36 -11.60
C GLY A 399 12.03 12.86 -10.90
N ILE A 400 11.79 12.38 -9.68
CA ILE A 400 10.69 12.83 -8.85
C ILE A 400 11.05 14.20 -8.29
N VAL A 401 10.17 15.18 -8.52
CA VAL A 401 10.33 16.56 -8.03
C VAL A 401 9.19 16.96 -7.08
N GLY A 402 8.19 16.10 -6.91
CA GLY A 402 7.11 16.25 -5.95
C GLY A 402 6.71 14.92 -5.30
N VAL A 403 6.39 14.95 -4.01
CA VAL A 403 5.83 13.82 -3.27
C VAL A 403 4.55 14.26 -2.57
N VAL A 404 3.40 13.72 -2.98
CA VAL A 404 2.10 13.97 -2.33
C VAL A 404 1.98 13.07 -1.11
N THR A 405 1.83 13.66 0.08
CA THR A 405 1.84 12.89 1.33
C THR A 405 1.32 13.74 2.51
N PRO A 406 0.62 13.13 3.49
CA PRO A 406 0.34 13.79 4.76
C PRO A 406 1.56 13.78 5.71
N TYR A 407 2.72 13.30 5.26
CA TYR A 407 3.92 13.20 6.08
C TYR A 407 4.35 14.54 6.67
N GLU A 408 4.49 14.58 7.98
CA GLU A 408 5.13 15.68 8.70
C GLU A 408 6.52 15.22 9.15
N ARG A 409 7.55 16.03 8.86
CA ARG A 409 8.91 15.74 9.35
C ARG A 409 8.90 15.58 10.86
N PRO A 410 9.48 14.51 11.41
CA PRO A 410 9.54 14.32 12.83
C PRO A 410 10.50 15.32 13.48
N ILE A 411 10.27 15.61 14.74
CA ILE A 411 11.08 16.54 15.52
C ILE A 411 12.36 15.82 15.95
N ALA A 412 13.53 16.35 15.60
CA ALA A 412 14.81 15.83 16.09
C ALA A 412 14.92 16.03 17.61
N LEU A 413 15.30 14.97 18.33
CA LEU A 413 15.45 14.96 19.79
C LEU A 413 16.93 14.89 20.24
N GLY A 414 17.87 14.88 19.29
CA GLY A 414 19.31 14.66 19.53
C GLY A 414 19.73 13.19 19.42
N ASP A 415 21.03 12.94 19.20
CA ASP A 415 21.65 11.60 19.13
C ASP A 415 20.97 10.62 18.14
N GLY A 416 20.47 11.17 17.03
CA GLY A 416 19.74 10.40 16.00
C GLY A 416 18.31 10.00 16.37
N TRP A 417 17.80 10.46 17.52
CA TRP A 417 16.40 10.24 17.90
C TRP A 417 15.48 11.29 17.28
N TYR A 418 14.29 10.85 16.93
CA TYR A 418 13.23 11.64 16.30
C TYR A 418 11.90 11.38 16.99
N ARG A 419 10.98 12.35 16.94
CA ARG A 419 9.58 12.21 17.35
C ARG A 419 8.65 12.41 16.19
N ALA A 420 7.97 11.36 15.75
CA ALA A 420 6.85 11.47 14.81
C ALA A 420 5.52 11.59 15.58
N THR A 421 4.56 12.31 15.00
CA THR A 421 3.20 12.43 15.51
C THR A 421 2.21 11.99 14.43
N LEU A 422 1.36 11.02 14.74
CA LEU A 422 0.41 10.43 13.80
C LEU A 422 -1.01 10.50 14.38
N ARG A 423 -2.03 10.64 13.54
CA ARG A 423 -3.42 10.86 13.99
C ARG A 423 -4.34 9.88 13.31
N PHE A 424 -5.06 9.08 14.11
CA PHE A 424 -6.01 8.10 13.60
C PHE A 424 -7.41 8.34 14.16
N ALA A 425 -8.43 8.25 13.31
CA ALA A 425 -9.81 8.07 13.76
C ALA A 425 -9.93 6.71 14.49
N LEU A 426 -10.78 6.61 15.49
CA LEU A 426 -11.04 5.38 16.23
C LEU A 426 -12.48 4.92 16.07
N ASP A 427 -12.69 3.61 16.04
CA ASP A 427 -14.00 3.02 16.28
C ASP A 427 -14.27 3.06 17.80
N PRO A 428 -15.26 3.83 18.27
CA PRO A 428 -15.54 3.99 19.70
C PRO A 428 -16.03 2.70 20.37
N THR A 429 -16.35 1.65 19.61
CA THR A 429 -16.80 0.36 20.13
C THR A 429 -15.65 -0.59 20.48
N ARG A 430 -14.44 -0.30 19.99
CA ARG A 430 -13.25 -1.14 20.24
C ARG A 430 -12.60 -0.79 21.58
N ASP A 431 -12.23 -1.81 22.32
CA ASP A 431 -11.48 -1.70 23.58
C ASP A 431 -9.96 -1.82 23.38
N HIS A 432 -9.54 -2.26 22.19
CA HIS A 432 -8.14 -2.34 21.77
C HIS A 432 -7.95 -1.79 20.37
N VAL A 433 -6.78 -1.20 20.13
CA VAL A 433 -6.30 -0.81 18.81
C VAL A 433 -5.06 -1.61 18.52
N ARG A 434 -5.07 -2.34 17.40
CA ARG A 434 -3.90 -3.07 16.92
C ARG A 434 -3.11 -2.19 15.97
N PHE A 435 -1.80 -2.19 16.16
CA PHE A 435 -0.84 -1.48 15.34
C PHE A 435 -0.01 -2.45 14.52
N ALA A 436 0.44 -1.99 13.36
CA ALA A 436 1.54 -2.57 12.62
C ALA A 436 2.59 -1.48 12.39
N LEU A 437 3.82 -1.66 12.88
CA LEU A 437 4.94 -0.86 12.44
C LEU A 437 5.57 -1.57 11.26
N SER A 438 5.66 -0.87 10.14
CA SER A 438 6.31 -1.37 8.94
C SER A 438 7.64 -0.66 8.70
N ALA A 439 8.68 -1.46 8.50
CA ALA A 439 10.02 -1.03 8.10
C ALA A 439 10.48 -1.89 6.92
N PRO A 440 9.93 -1.67 5.71
CA PRO A 440 10.19 -2.54 4.56
C PRO A 440 11.70 -2.61 4.26
N GLY A 441 12.18 -3.81 3.95
CA GLY A 441 13.59 -4.03 3.64
C GLY A 441 14.55 -4.09 4.83
N VAL A 442 14.08 -3.93 6.08
CA VAL A 442 14.97 -3.87 7.27
C VAL A 442 15.94 -5.06 7.38
N LEU A 443 15.48 -6.27 7.06
CA LEU A 443 16.30 -7.48 7.06
C LEU A 443 17.27 -7.53 5.87
N GLU A 444 16.83 -7.10 4.69
CA GLU A 444 17.61 -7.12 3.45
C GLU A 444 18.79 -6.16 3.52
N TYR A 445 18.55 -4.96 4.08
CA TYR A 445 19.55 -3.92 4.24
C TYR A 445 20.35 -4.04 5.55
N LYS A 446 20.01 -5.01 6.42
CA LYS A 446 20.62 -5.19 7.75
C LYS A 446 20.54 -3.92 8.61
N THR A 447 19.45 -3.18 8.49
CA THR A 447 19.15 -1.95 9.24
C THR A 447 18.34 -2.30 10.50
N ALA A 448 17.97 -1.31 11.31
CA ALA A 448 17.12 -1.54 12.48
C ALA A 448 16.36 -0.29 12.91
N VAL A 449 15.15 -0.42 13.42
CA VAL A 449 14.42 0.73 14.01
C VAL A 449 14.42 0.62 15.53
N ASP A 450 14.99 1.60 16.22
CA ASP A 450 14.95 1.68 17.68
C ASP A 450 13.75 2.50 18.14
N LEU A 451 13.00 2.01 19.13
CA LEU A 451 11.84 2.66 19.72
C LEU A 451 12.08 2.82 21.22
N ARG A 452 12.00 4.03 21.77
CA ARG A 452 12.19 4.23 23.22
C ARG A 452 10.93 4.62 23.97
N ARG A 453 10.00 5.29 23.31
CA ARG A 453 8.81 5.87 23.95
C ARG A 453 7.66 5.98 22.98
N VAL A 454 6.46 5.66 23.45
CA VAL A 454 5.21 5.98 22.76
C VAL A 454 4.34 6.80 23.71
N ARG A 455 3.77 7.89 23.20
CA ARG A 455 2.72 8.63 23.90
C ARG A 455 1.42 8.49 23.13
N LEU A 456 0.38 8.00 23.79
CA LEU A 456 -0.95 7.85 23.24
C LEU A 456 -1.86 8.92 23.83
N THR A 457 -2.43 9.77 22.98
CA THR A 457 -3.39 10.80 23.40
C THR A 457 -4.75 10.48 22.77
N TYR A 458 -5.68 9.99 23.58
CA TYR A 458 -7.05 9.71 23.16
C TYR A 458 -7.92 10.94 23.34
N THR A 459 -8.71 11.31 22.32
CA THR A 459 -9.57 12.50 22.37
C THR A 459 -11.02 12.22 21.97
N ARG A 460 -11.93 12.93 22.66
CA ARG A 460 -13.37 13.02 22.38
C ARG A 460 -13.86 14.41 22.79
N PRO A 461 -15.04 14.84 22.32
CA PRO A 461 -15.64 16.09 22.78
C PRO A 461 -15.79 16.12 24.32
N PRO A 462 -15.61 17.29 24.96
CA PRO A 462 -15.88 17.46 26.38
C PRO A 462 -17.30 17.04 26.73
N LEU A 463 -17.47 16.40 27.88
CA LEU A 463 -18.76 15.89 28.31
C LEU A 463 -19.46 16.86 29.24
N SER A 464 -20.74 17.14 28.98
CA SER A 464 -21.61 17.74 29.99
C SER A 464 -21.82 16.77 31.17
N PRO A 465 -22.22 17.25 32.37
CA PRO A 465 -22.44 16.38 33.52
C PRO A 465 -23.44 15.24 33.27
N SER A 466 -24.49 15.48 32.48
CA SER A 466 -25.50 14.47 32.13
C SER A 466 -24.92 13.42 31.17
N GLU A 467 -24.11 13.83 30.20
CA GLU A 467 -23.43 12.91 29.28
C GLU A 467 -22.36 12.09 29.98
N TRP A 468 -21.63 12.68 30.93
CA TRP A 468 -20.66 11.97 31.74
C TRP A 468 -21.32 10.85 32.56
N LEU A 469 -22.43 11.15 33.23
CA LEU A 469 -23.24 10.14 33.92
C LEU A 469 -23.75 9.05 32.97
N ARG A 470 -24.14 9.41 31.74
CA ARG A 470 -24.55 8.45 30.72
C ARG A 470 -23.39 7.53 30.30
N VAL A 471 -22.21 8.08 30.04
CA VAL A 471 -21.00 7.32 29.70
C VAL A 471 -20.64 6.36 30.83
N LEU A 472 -20.67 6.82 32.08
CA LEU A 472 -20.43 5.95 33.24
C LEU A 472 -21.41 4.79 33.31
N ARG A 473 -22.71 5.04 33.08
CA ARG A 473 -23.73 3.97 33.05
C ARG A 473 -23.48 2.97 31.93
N MET A 474 -23.13 3.46 30.73
CA MET A 474 -22.81 2.59 29.59
C MET A 474 -21.57 1.73 29.88
N GLU A 475 -20.53 2.30 30.45
CA GLU A 475 -19.29 1.58 30.80
C GLU A 475 -19.52 0.58 31.92
N ALA A 476 -20.32 0.92 32.94
CA ALA A 476 -20.73 -0.03 33.97
C ALA A 476 -21.50 -1.22 33.36
N ALA A 477 -22.42 -0.96 32.43
CA ALA A 477 -23.15 -2.00 31.72
C ALA A 477 -22.22 -2.86 30.84
N ASN A 478 -21.24 -2.25 30.17
CA ASN A 478 -20.23 -2.97 29.37
C ASN A 478 -19.31 -3.83 30.24
N ALA A 479 -18.84 -3.29 31.38
CA ALA A 479 -18.05 -4.04 32.35
C ALA A 479 -18.82 -5.24 32.90
N TRP A 480 -20.12 -5.07 33.21
CA TRP A 480 -20.97 -6.17 33.65
C TRP A 480 -21.15 -7.25 32.57
N ARG A 481 -21.36 -6.85 31.30
CA ARG A 481 -21.43 -7.79 30.18
C ARG A 481 -20.14 -8.59 30.02
N ARG A 482 -18.97 -7.94 30.16
CA ARG A 482 -17.66 -8.60 30.10
C ARG A 482 -17.46 -9.63 31.21
N LEU A 483 -17.82 -9.27 32.45
CA LEU A 483 -17.76 -10.20 33.58
C LEU A 483 -18.66 -11.42 33.38
N ARG A 484 -19.83 -11.22 32.77
CA ARG A 484 -20.76 -12.31 32.47
C ARG A 484 -20.29 -13.21 31.33
N SER A 485 -19.57 -12.68 30.34
CA SER A 485 -19.00 -13.51 29.26
C SER A 485 -17.75 -14.30 29.66
N SER A 486 -17.10 -13.92 30.76
CA SER A 486 -15.91 -14.62 31.29
C SER A 486 -16.23 -15.69 32.34
N LEU A 487 -17.48 -15.74 32.81
CA LEU A 487 -18.02 -16.77 33.69
C LEU A 487 -18.80 -17.79 32.84
#